data_AF-A0ABD4YM70-F1
#
_entry.id   AF-A0ABD4YM70-F1
#
_cell.length_a   1.000
_cell.length_b   1.000
_cell.length_c   1.000
_cell.angle_alpha   90.00
_cell.angle_beta   90.00
_cell.angle_gamma   90.00
#
_symmetry.space_group_name_H-M   'P 1'
#
loop_
_entity.id
_entity.type
_entity.pdbx_description
1 polymer ?
#
loop_
_entity_poly.entity_id
_entity_poly.type
_entity_poly.pdbx_seq_one_letter_code
_entity_poly.pdbx_strand_id
1 'polypeptide(L)' 'MIEAVTVAADWSVQGMGASYKGTHTFGLNVEREEPPEDIEMRARARARQLVADCGCWPVRAVQVSRLQVIRNRAPVSDV' A
#
# COMPACT_ATOMS: atom_id res chain seq x y z
N MET A 1 -13.79 -9.75 -12.88
CA MET A 1 -14.40 -9.63 -11.53
C MET A 1 -13.45 -8.85 -10.66
N ILE A 2 -13.91 -7.77 -10.01
CA ILE A 2 -13.08 -6.91 -9.16
C ILE A 2 -13.21 -7.40 -7.71
N GLU A 3 -12.08 -7.53 -7.01
CA GLU A 3 -12.03 -7.79 -5.58
C GLU A 3 -11.35 -6.63 -4.84
N ALA A 4 -11.80 -6.35 -3.62
CA ALA A 4 -11.18 -5.37 -2.75
C ALA A 4 -10.17 -6.06 -1.83
N VAL A 5 -8.91 -5.65 -1.90
CA VAL A 5 -7.83 -6.15 -1.04
C VAL A 5 -7.42 -5.07 -0.06
N THR A 6 -6.99 -5.48 1.13
CA THR A 6 -6.40 -4.57 2.11
C THR A 6 -4.89 -4.61 1.95
N VAL A 7 -4.26 -3.46 1.80
CA VAL A 7 -2.80 -3.33 1.74
C VAL A 7 -2.30 -2.68 3.02
N ALA A 8 -1.32 -3.30 3.67
CA ALA A 8 -0.49 -2.67 4.69
C ALA A 8 0.90 -2.40 4.11
N ALA A 9 1.33 -1.13 4.12
CA ALA A 9 2.61 -0.70 3.57
C ALA A 9 3.43 0.02 4.65
N ASP A 10 4.58 -0.56 4.99
CA ASP A 10 5.56 0.09 5.86
C ASP A 10 6.37 1.08 5.04
N TRP A 11 6.47 2.30 5.53
CA TRP A 11 7.11 3.40 4.84
C TRP A 11 8.11 4.13 5.74
N SER A 12 9.09 4.74 5.10
CA SER A 12 9.97 5.74 5.70
C SER A 12 10.18 6.91 4.76
N VAL A 13 10.39 8.10 5.34
CA VAL A 13 10.77 9.31 4.63
C VAL A 13 11.98 9.95 5.27
N GLN A 14 12.87 10.47 4.44
CA GLN A 14 13.92 11.38 4.88
C GLN A 14 13.48 12.83 4.62
N GLY A 15 13.32 13.59 5.70
CA GLY A 15 13.18 15.05 5.65
C GLY A 15 14.54 15.76 5.71
N MET A 16 14.53 17.08 5.75
CA MET A 16 15.77 17.89 5.80
C MET A 16 16.54 17.82 7.12
N GLY A 17 15.97 17.23 8.18
CA GLY A 17 16.65 17.06 9.48
C GLY A 17 16.12 15.92 10.36
N ALA A 18 15.13 15.16 9.89
CA ALA A 18 14.55 14.05 10.62
C ALA A 18 14.11 12.95 9.65
N SER A 19 14.12 11.71 10.13
CA SER A 19 13.55 10.57 9.41
C SER A 19 12.27 10.14 10.12
N TYR A 20 11.19 9.96 9.35
CA TYR A 20 9.93 9.46 9.88
C TYR A 20 9.66 8.08 9.27
N LYS A 21 8.97 7.23 10.03
CA LYS A 21 8.52 5.92 9.57
C LYS A 21 7.14 5.62 10.12
N GLY A 22 6.40 4.78 9.42
CA GLY A 22 5.08 4.35 9.84
C GLY A 22 4.54 3.25 8.95
N THR A 23 3.28 2.91 9.18
CA THR A 23 2.54 1.93 8.38
C THR A 23 1.26 2.59 7.90
N HIS A 24 0.98 2.49 6.60
CA HIS A 24 -0.32 2.87 6.04
C HIS A 24 -1.11 1.62 5.69
N THR A 25 -2.36 1.58 6.13
CA THR A 25 -3.34 0.56 5.75
C THR A 25 -4.41 1.20 4.87
N PHE A 26 -4.64 0.64 3.68
CA PHE A 26 -5.61 1.16 2.72
C PHE A 26 -6.21 0.05 1.85
N GLY A 27 -7.38 0.31 1.26
CA GLY A 27 -8.01 -0.59 0.29
C GLY A 27 -7.48 -0.38 -1.13
N LEU A 28 -7.37 -1.46 -1.89
CA LEU A 28 -7.03 -1.45 -3.31
C LEU A 28 -8.00 -2.36 -4.07
N ASN A 29 -8.57 -1.87 -5.16
CA ASN A 29 -9.35 -2.69 -6.08
C ASN A 29 -8.39 -3.39 -7.05
N VAL A 30 -8.51 -4.71 -7.15
CA VAL A 30 -7.70 -5.55 -8.04
C VAL A 30 -8.63 -6.43 -8.86
N GLU A 31 -8.21 -6.76 -10.07
CA GLU A 31 -8.92 -7.79 -10.83
C GLU A 31 -8.53 -9.18 -10.31
N ARG A 32 -9.47 -10.12 -10.32
CA ARG A 32 -9.22 -11.48 -9.82
C ARG A 32 -8.05 -12.18 -10.54
N GLU A 33 -7.87 -11.88 -11.82
CA GLU A 33 -6.80 -12.43 -12.68
C GLU A 33 -5.58 -11.51 -12.76
N GLU A 34 -5.59 -10.39 -12.05
CA GLU A 34 -4.47 -9.45 -12.06
C GLU A 34 -3.22 -10.11 -11.46
N PRO A 35 -2.07 -10.03 -12.15
CA PRO A 35 -0.86 -10.66 -11.68
C PRO A 35 -0.40 -10.00 -10.37
N PRO A 36 0.16 -10.77 -9.42
CA PRO A 36 0.61 -10.24 -8.14
C PRO A 36 1.60 -9.07 -8.27
N GLU A 37 2.44 -9.08 -9.28
CA GLU A 37 3.45 -8.04 -9.57
C GLU A 37 2.80 -6.69 -9.90
N ASP A 38 1.73 -6.67 -10.67
CA ASP A 38 0.99 -5.45 -11.02
C ASP A 38 0.25 -4.91 -9.79
N ILE A 39 -0.36 -5.81 -9.01
CA ILE A 39 -1.00 -5.44 -7.73
C ILE A 39 0.03 -4.80 -6.80
N GLU A 40 1.21 -5.40 -6.65
CA GLU A 40 2.29 -4.86 -5.83
C GLU A 40 2.79 -3.51 -6.35
N MET A 41 2.96 -3.37 -7.66
CA MET A 41 3.39 -2.12 -8.28
C MET A 41 2.40 -0.98 -7.98
N ARG A 42 1.09 -1.22 -8.19
CA ARG A 42 0.03 -0.25 -7.91
C ARG A 42 -0.08 0.02 -6.41
N ALA A 43 0.05 -0.99 -5.56
CA ALA A 43 0.02 -0.85 -4.12
C ALA A 43 1.20 0.01 -3.62
N ARG A 44 2.41 -0.19 -4.13
CA ARG A 44 3.57 0.67 -3.82
C ARG A 44 3.37 2.10 -4.29
N ALA A 45 2.86 2.29 -5.51
CA ALA A 45 2.56 3.62 -6.04
C ALA A 45 1.53 4.36 -5.17
N ARG A 46 0.45 3.67 -4.78
CA ARG A 46 -0.58 4.22 -3.89
C ARG A 46 -0.04 4.54 -2.50
N ALA A 47 0.77 3.66 -1.91
CA ALA A 47 1.40 3.90 -0.63
C ALA A 47 2.30 5.16 -0.66
N ARG A 48 3.11 5.33 -1.72
CA ARG A 48 3.94 6.53 -1.91
C ARG A 48 3.09 7.80 -2.00
N GLN A 49 1.99 7.75 -2.74
CA GLN A 49 1.07 8.89 -2.86
C GLN A 49 0.47 9.26 -1.50
N LEU A 50 -0.02 8.28 -0.73
CA LEU A 50 -0.58 8.53 0.60
C LEU A 50 0.44 9.16 1.56
N VAL A 51 1.69 8.70 1.53
CA VAL A 51 2.76 9.29 2.35
C VAL A 51 3.06 10.74 1.93
N ALA A 52 3.05 11.02 0.62
CA ALA A 52 3.24 12.38 0.10
C ALA A 52 2.07 13.30 0.48
N ASP A 53 0.83 12.79 0.45
CA ASP A 53 -0.39 13.55 0.74
C ASP A 53 -0.59 13.77 2.26
N CYS A 54 -0.06 12.89 3.12
CA CYS A 54 -0.24 12.97 4.57
C CYS A 54 0.56 14.09 5.26
N GLY A 55 1.48 14.78 4.57
CA GLY A 55 2.46 15.65 5.23
C GLY A 55 2.47 17.09 4.74
N CYS A 56 2.26 18.03 5.66
CA CYS A 56 2.57 19.46 5.54
C CYS A 56 4.09 19.75 5.39
N TRP A 57 4.90 18.77 4.98
CA TRP A 57 6.36 18.78 5.03
C TRP A 57 6.95 18.41 3.67
N PRO A 58 8.04 19.07 3.23
CA PRO A 58 8.71 18.70 1.98
C PRO A 58 9.40 17.34 2.12
N VAL A 59 8.81 16.31 1.51
CA VAL A 59 9.35 14.95 1.46
C VAL A 59 10.39 14.85 0.33
N ARG A 60 11.64 14.47 0.65
CA ARG A 60 12.68 14.26 -0.37
C ARG A 60 12.62 12.89 -1.03
N ALA A 61 12.33 11.87 -0.25
CA ALA A 61 12.26 10.49 -0.72
C ALA A 61 11.28 9.69 0.15
N VAL A 62 10.43 8.90 -0.51
CA VAL A 62 9.56 7.92 0.14
C VAL A 62 10.07 6.51 -0.18
N GLN A 63 10.42 5.76 0.84
CA GLN A 63 10.78 4.36 0.72
C GLN A 63 9.65 3.49 1.28
N VAL A 64 9.19 2.52 0.49
CA VAL A 64 8.26 1.48 0.93
C VAL A 64 9.07 0.21 1.17
N SER A 65 9.32 -0.12 2.42
CA SER A 65 10.21 -1.22 2.83
C SER A 65 9.51 -2.57 2.83
N ARG A 66 8.22 -2.60 3.19
CA ARG A 66 7.40 -3.81 3.22
C ARG A 66 6.02 -3.52 2.68
N LEU A 67 5.46 -4.49 1.96
CA LEU A 67 4.10 -4.45 1.47
C LEU A 67 3.43 -5.80 1.75
N GLN A 68 2.25 -5.77 2.37
CA GLN A 68 1.43 -6.94 2.62
C GLN A 68 0.07 -6.73 1.98
N VAL A 69 -0.29 -7.60 1.03
CA VAL A 69 -1.60 -7.62 0.39
C VAL A 69 -2.43 -8.72 1.04
N ILE A 70 -3.50 -8.31 1.72
CA ILE A 70 -4.45 -9.18 2.40
C ILE A 70 -5.68 -9.28 1.48
N ARG A 71 -5.82 -10.43 0.81
CA ARG A 71 -7.04 -10.75 0.07
C ARG A 71 -8.08 -11.23 1.07
N ASN A 72 -9.13 -10.46 1.29
CA ASN A 72 -10.29 -10.90 2.07
C ASN A 72 -11.10 -11.89 1.24
N ARG A 73 -10.59 -13.10 1.02
CA ARG A 73 -11.46 -14.21 0.60
C ARG A 73 -12.35 -14.51 1.80
N ALA A 74 -13.61 -14.13 1.71
CA ALA A 74 -14.63 -14.82 2.51
C ALA A 74 -14.43 -16.33 2.27
N PRO A 75 -14.36 -17.17 3.32
CA PRO A 75 -14.41 -18.60 3.10
C PRO A 75 -15.70 -18.86 2.32
N VAL A 76 -15.56 -19.41 1.12
CA VAL A 76 -16.71 -19.94 0.39
C VAL A 76 -17.12 -21.15 1.23
N SER A 77 -18.09 -20.96 2.12
CA SER A 77 -18.75 -22.09 2.76
C SER A 77 -19.58 -22.76 1.68
N ASP A 78 -19.04 -23.84 1.11
CA ASP A 78 -19.84 -24.79 0.36
C ASP A 78 -20.88 -25.38 1.31
N VAL A 79 -22.14 -24.98 1.13
CA VAL A 79 -23.33 -25.58 1.75
C VAL A 79 -23.98 -26.47 0.71
#